data_AF-A0A3P7JHN9-F1
#
_entry.id   AF-A0A3P7JHN9-F1
#
_cell.length_a   1.000
_cell.length_b   1.000
_cell.length_c   1.000
_cell.angle_alpha   90.00
_cell.angle_beta   90.00
_cell.angle_gamma   90.00
#
_symmetry.space_group_name_H-M   'P 1'
#
loop_
_entity.id
_entity.type
_entity.pdbx_description
1 polymer ?
#
loop_
_entity_poly.entity_id
_entity_poly.type
_entity_poly.pdbx_seq_one_letter_code
_entity_poly.pdbx_strand_id
1 'polypeptide(L)'
;MTEALSINGMTVMCEGKDQPEFGSDLSPCSPRGEEIMRMRQELEAARRSIAEKDEKMCRMSRIQDSVDAEVQELTEKLFQEAYRMVNYAEERRERAEKLLTESKLQVGNSIKIYISIHAHHHLQCFIEVYLLTI
;
A
#
# COMPACT_ATOMS: atom_id res chain seq x y z
N MET A 1 8.57 13.17 18.02
CA MET A 1 9.03 11.93 18.67
C MET A 1 10.25 11.48 17.90
N THR A 2 11.44 11.80 18.42
CA THR A 2 12.73 11.46 17.83
C THR A 2 13.33 10.37 18.69
N GLU A 3 13.23 9.13 18.23
CA GLU A 3 13.82 7.99 18.91
C GLU A 3 15.34 8.01 18.68
N ALA A 4 16.08 8.25 19.76
CA ALA A 4 17.52 8.08 19.77
C ALA A 4 17.83 6.59 19.71
N LEU A 5 18.35 6.12 18.57
CA LEU A 5 18.91 4.79 18.43
C LEU A 5 20.16 4.69 19.31
N SER A 6 19.97 4.08 20.48
CA SER A 6 21.01 3.64 21.41
C SER A 6 21.89 2.61 20.73
N ILE A 7 23.01 3.05 20.17
CA ILE A 7 24.06 2.16 19.68
C ILE A 7 24.91 1.76 20.88
N ASN A 8 24.60 0.56 21.36
CA ASN A 8 25.41 -0.33 22.20
C ASN A 8 26.84 0.15 22.50
N GLY A 9 27.01 0.70 23.71
CA GLY A 9 27.82 0.06 24.75
C GLY A 9 29.24 -0.35 24.38
N MET A 10 30.08 0.60 23.96
CA MET A 10 31.53 0.43 24.04
C MET A 10 32.18 1.72 24.55
N THR A 11 31.93 2.04 25.81
CA THR A 11 32.77 2.94 26.59
C THR A 11 34.12 2.23 26.81
N VAL A 12 35.10 2.54 25.97
CA VAL A 12 36.50 2.24 26.29
C VAL A 12 36.90 3.19 27.41
N MET A 13 36.88 2.69 28.64
CA MET A 13 37.53 3.34 29.78
C MET A 13 39.04 3.26 29.53
N CYS A 14 39.62 4.34 29.02
CA CYS A 14 41.06 4.51 29.08
C CYS A 14 41.41 4.87 30.53
N GLU A 15 41.59 3.86 31.39
CA GLU A 15 42.25 4.07 32.68
C GLU A 15 43.70 4.46 32.40
N GLY A 16 43.98 5.76 32.54
CA GLY A 16 45.34 6.27 32.64
C GLY A 16 45.94 5.83 33.96
N LYS A 17 46.60 4.67 33.96
CA LYS A 17 47.56 4.29 34.99
C LYS A 17 48.89 3.92 34.36
N ASP A 18 49.88 4.70 34.76
CA ASP A 18 51.31 4.44 34.74
C ASP A 18 51.92 4.28 33.35
N GLN A 19 52.53 5.38 32.88
CA GLN A 19 53.65 5.31 31.94
C GLN A 19 54.72 4.36 32.51
N PRO A 20 55.11 3.30 31.79
CA PRO A 20 56.50 2.96 31.71
C PRO A 20 57.11 3.80 30.59
N GLU A 21 58.12 4.59 30.92
CA GLU A 21 59.01 5.18 29.91
C GLU A 21 59.61 4.05 29.08
N PHE A 22 59.04 3.78 27.91
CA PHE A 22 59.64 2.89 26.93
C PHE A 22 60.54 3.72 26.01
N GLY A 23 61.69 4.10 26.58
CA GLY A 23 62.85 4.49 25.80
C GLY A 23 63.30 3.28 24.99
N SER A 24 62.94 3.24 23.71
CA SER A 24 63.62 2.41 22.72
C SER A 24 63.36 3.02 21.36
N ASP A 25 64.43 3.39 20.67
CA ASP A 25 64.45 3.87 19.30
C ASP A 25 63.49 3.05 18.42
N LEU A 26 62.31 3.62 18.12
CA LEU A 26 61.50 3.16 16.99
C LEU A 26 62.16 3.70 15.73
N SER A 27 63.34 3.18 15.42
CA SER A 27 63.89 3.27 14.08
C SER A 27 62.88 2.59 13.14
N PRO A 28 62.42 3.27 12.07
CA PRO A 28 61.50 2.71 11.08
C PRO A 28 61.97 1.38 10.46
N CYS A 29 63.23 0.98 10.66
CA CYS A 29 63.84 -0.25 10.16
C CYS A 29 63.89 -1.41 11.18
N SER A 30 63.26 -1.29 12.36
CA SER A 30 63.07 -2.44 13.26
C SER A 30 61.86 -3.27 12.81
N PRO A 31 61.90 -4.61 12.84
CA PRO A 31 60.76 -5.46 12.47
C PRO A 31 59.47 -5.10 13.21
N ARG A 32 59.58 -4.65 14.46
CA ARG A 32 58.45 -4.18 15.28
C ARG A 32 57.92 -2.82 14.83
N GLY A 33 58.79 -1.93 14.35
CA GLY A 33 58.42 -0.63 13.79
C GLY A 33 57.68 -0.76 12.45
N GLU A 34 58.16 -1.65 11.59
CA GLU A 34 57.50 -1.98 10.30
C GLU A 34 56.11 -2.59 10.52
N GLU A 35 55.97 -3.50 11.48
CA GLU A 35 54.68 -4.08 11.85
C GLU A 35 53.69 -3.04 12.37
N ILE A 36 54.13 -2.12 13.24
CA ILE A 36 53.28 -1.03 13.74
C ILE A 36 52.83 -0.11 12.59
N MET A 37 53.71 0.20 11.64
CA MET A 37 53.35 1.02 10.47
C MET A 37 52.33 0.30 9.57
N ARG A 38 52.51 -1.00 9.34
CA ARG A 38 51.54 -1.82 8.58
C ARG A 38 50.17 -1.82 9.26
N MET A 39 50.11 -2.07 10.57
CA MET A 39 48.86 -2.06 11.33
C MET A 39 48.16 -0.68 11.29
N ARG A 40 48.91 0.41 11.35
CA ARG A 40 48.35 1.78 11.21
C ARG A 40 47.74 2.00 9.82
N GLN A 41 48.45 1.58 8.77
CA GLN A 41 47.96 1.69 7.41
C GLN A 41 46.69 0.85 7.18
N GLU A 42 46.64 -0.37 7.71
CA GLU A 42 45.47 -1.24 7.66
C GLU A 42 44.28 -0.61 8.42
N LEU A 43 44.51 -0.03 9.59
CA LEU A 43 43.47 0.66 10.37
C LEU A 43 42.91 1.87 9.61
N GLU A 44 43.77 2.69 8.99
CA GLU A 44 43.35 3.83 8.18
C GLU A 44 42.57 3.40 6.93
N ALA A 45 42.99 2.31 6.28
CA ALA A 45 42.26 1.74 5.15
C ALA A 45 40.88 1.21 5.59
N ALA A 46 40.82 0.50 6.72
CA ALA A 46 39.56 0.00 7.29
C ALA A 46 38.60 1.15 7.64
N ARG A 47 39.10 2.21 8.28
CA ARG A 47 38.31 3.40 8.62
C ARG A 47 37.74 4.09 7.39
N ARG A 48 38.54 4.28 6.34
CA ARG A 48 38.05 4.83 5.06
C ARG A 48 36.98 3.94 4.43
N SER A 49 37.22 2.63 4.43
CA SER A 49 36.25 1.68 3.87
C SER A 49 34.93 1.65 4.64
N ILE A 50 34.95 1.83 5.96
CA ILE A 50 33.74 1.96 6.78
C ILE A 50 32.99 3.24 6.40
N ALA A 51 33.68 4.38 6.37
CA ALA A 51 33.05 5.66 6.01
C ALA A 51 32.38 5.63 4.62
N GLU A 52 33.03 5.03 3.63
CA GLU A 52 32.44 4.86 2.29
C GLU A 52 31.20 3.95 2.30
N LYS A 53 31.19 2.90 3.13
CA LYS A 53 30.04 2.01 3.26
C LYS A 53 28.89 2.69 3.99
N ASP A 54 29.15 3.45 5.04
CA ASP A 54 28.14 4.21 5.77
C ASP A 54 27.47 5.24 4.86
N GLU A 55 28.24 5.93 4.03
CA GLU A 55 27.71 6.88 3.04
C GLU A 55 26.82 6.17 2.01
N LYS A 56 27.24 5.00 1.49
CA LYS A 56 26.42 4.18 0.59
C LYS A 56 25.14 3.70 1.27
N MET A 57 25.22 3.27 2.51
CA MET A 57 24.07 2.80 3.29
C MET A 57 23.06 3.94 3.50
N CYS A 58 23.53 5.14 3.85
CA CYS A 58 22.68 6.32 3.99
C CYS A 58 21.97 6.66 2.67
N ARG A 59 22.69 6.62 1.53
CA ARG A 59 22.06 6.80 0.21
C ARG A 59 21.03 5.71 -0.10
N MET A 60 21.34 4.46 0.19
CA MET A 60 20.43 3.33 -0.04
C MET A 60 19.16 3.46 0.79
N SER A 61 19.28 3.83 2.08
CA SER A 61 18.15 4.05 2.98
C SER A 61 17.22 5.13 2.43
N ARG A 62 17.77 6.26 1.95
CA ARG A 62 16.96 7.33 1.36
C ARG A 62 16.22 6.89 0.10
N ILE A 63 16.85 6.06 -0.73
CA ILE A 63 16.20 5.48 -1.92
C ILE A 63 15.07 4.56 -1.49
N GLN A 64 15.31 3.70 -0.50
CA GLN A 64 14.29 2.80 0.03
C GLN A 64 13.08 3.58 0.56
N ASP A 65 13.31 4.61 1.38
CA ASP A 65 12.22 5.46 1.91
C ASP A 65 11.39 6.11 0.80
N SER A 66 12.05 6.57 -0.28
CA SER A 66 11.37 7.14 -1.46
C SER A 66 10.51 6.11 -2.18
N VAL A 67 11.08 4.93 -2.43
CA VAL A 67 10.37 3.85 -3.13
C VAL A 67 9.19 3.36 -2.31
N ASP A 68 9.35 3.20 -0.99
CA ASP A 68 8.26 2.79 -0.10
C ASP A 68 7.13 3.81 -0.08
N ALA A 69 7.45 5.11 -0.07
CA ALA A 69 6.46 6.18 -0.18
C ALA A 69 5.72 6.17 -1.53
N GLU A 70 6.42 5.99 -2.64
CA GLU A 70 5.83 5.90 -3.98
C GLU A 70 4.92 4.67 -4.11
N VAL A 71 5.35 3.51 -3.57
CA VAL A 71 4.54 2.28 -3.55
C VAL A 71 3.28 2.50 -2.73
N GLN A 72 3.37 3.14 -1.56
CA GLN A 72 2.21 3.45 -0.74
C GLN A 72 1.24 4.38 -1.46
N GLU A 73 1.73 5.47 -2.07
CA GLU A 73 0.90 6.43 -2.80
C GLU A 73 0.19 5.78 -3.99
N LEU A 74 0.91 4.98 -4.78
CA LEU A 74 0.33 4.28 -5.93
C LEU A 74 -0.71 3.25 -5.49
N THR A 75 -0.44 2.52 -4.41
CA THR A 75 -1.35 1.53 -3.85
C THR A 75 -2.65 2.19 -3.37
N GLU A 76 -2.55 3.33 -2.69
CA GLU A 76 -3.71 4.12 -2.27
C GLU A 76 -4.55 4.56 -3.48
N LYS A 77 -3.91 5.11 -4.52
CA LYS A 77 -4.59 5.52 -5.75
C LYS A 77 -5.30 4.35 -6.44
N LEU A 78 -4.67 3.18 -6.49
CA LEU A 78 -5.28 1.98 -7.08
C LEU A 78 -6.52 1.52 -6.31
N PHE A 79 -6.47 1.53 -4.98
CA PHE A 79 -7.64 1.17 -4.16
C PHE A 79 -8.78 2.18 -4.32
N GLN A 80 -8.47 3.48 -4.29
CA GLN A 80 -9.47 4.53 -4.51
C GLN A 80 -10.16 4.40 -5.88
N GLU A 81 -9.38 4.14 -6.93
CA GLU A 81 -9.93 3.98 -8.27
C GLU A 81 -10.77 2.71 -8.39
N ALA A 82 -10.31 1.59 -7.84
CA ALA A 82 -11.09 0.36 -7.80
C ALA A 82 -12.43 0.57 -7.08
N TYR A 83 -12.42 1.24 -5.93
CA TYR A 83 -13.63 1.55 -5.17
C TYR A 83 -14.59 2.45 -5.96
N ARG A 84 -14.06 3.46 -6.65
CA ARG A 84 -14.84 4.35 -7.53
C ARG A 84 -15.50 3.56 -8.66
N MET A 85 -14.75 2.69 -9.34
CA MET A 85 -15.27 1.87 -10.43
C MET A 85 -16.40 0.93 -9.96
N VAL A 86 -16.21 0.29 -8.80
CA VAL A 86 -17.24 -0.60 -8.20
C VAL A 86 -18.50 0.19 -7.87
N ASN A 87 -18.38 1.33 -7.17
CA ASN A 87 -19.53 2.15 -6.82
C ASN A 87 -20.28 2.66 -8.06
N TYR A 88 -19.55 3.07 -9.10
CA TYR A 88 -20.16 3.51 -10.35
C TYR A 88 -20.96 2.38 -11.03
N ALA A 89 -20.43 1.16 -11.03
CA ALA A 89 -21.12 -0.01 -11.57
C ALA A 89 -22.37 -0.34 -10.73
N GLU A 90 -22.27 -0.30 -9.41
CA GLU A 90 -23.38 -0.55 -8.49
C GLU A 90 -24.50 0.49 -8.63
N GLU A 91 -24.18 1.78 -8.66
CA GLU A 91 -25.17 2.84 -8.89
C GLU A 91 -25.91 2.67 -10.22
N ARG A 92 -25.18 2.24 -11.26
CA ARG A 92 -25.75 2.00 -12.59
C ARG A 92 -26.64 0.76 -12.58
N ARG A 93 -26.24 -0.31 -11.87
CA ARG A 93 -27.03 -1.52 -11.66
C ARG A 93 -28.33 -1.20 -10.90
N GLU A 94 -28.23 -0.49 -9.78
CA GLU A 94 -29.38 -0.08 -8.96
C GLU A 94 -30.39 0.74 -9.77
N ARG A 95 -29.92 1.73 -10.54
CA ARG A 95 -30.78 2.51 -11.44
C ARG A 95 -31.48 1.64 -12.48
N ALA A 96 -30.76 0.70 -13.09
CA ALA A 96 -31.34 -0.21 -14.08
C ALA A 96 -32.39 -1.15 -13.46
N GLU A 97 -32.13 -1.69 -12.27
CA GLU A 97 -33.06 -2.56 -11.54
C GLU A 97 -34.33 -1.84 -11.12
N LYS A 98 -34.21 -0.58 -10.68
CA LYS A 98 -35.35 0.26 -10.35
C LYS A 98 -36.25 0.47 -11.58
N LEU A 99 -35.67 0.91 -12.70
CA LEU A 99 -36.41 1.12 -13.95
C LEU A 99 -37.04 -0.18 -14.47
N LEU A 100 -36.34 -1.30 -14.35
CA LEU A 100 -36.87 -2.61 -14.73
C LEU A 100 -38.09 -2.99 -13.87
N THR A 101 -38.03 -2.73 -12.56
CA THR A 101 -39.13 -3.02 -11.63
C THR A 101 -40.34 -2.15 -11.92
N GLU A 102 -40.14 -0.86 -12.16
CA GLU A 102 -41.19 0.09 -12.55
C GLU A 102 -41.85 -0.33 -13.88
N SER A 103 -41.05 -0.68 -14.88
CA SER A 103 -41.56 -1.16 -16.17
C SER A 103 -42.34 -2.47 -16.03
N LYS A 104 -41.85 -3.44 -15.25
CA LYS A 104 -42.56 -4.70 -14.96
C LYS A 104 -43.91 -4.44 -14.30
N LEU A 105 -43.98 -3.51 -13.35
CA LEU A 105 -45.23 -3.14 -12.70
C LEU A 105 -46.20 -2.51 -13.69
N GLN A 106 -45.74 -1.59 -14.54
CA GLN A 106 -46.56 -0.94 -15.55
C GLN A 106 -47.15 -1.97 -16.54
N VAL A 107 -46.30 -2.81 -17.13
CA VAL A 107 -46.73 -3.86 -18.08
C VAL A 107 -47.70 -4.83 -17.41
N GLY A 108 -47.41 -5.28 -16.18
CA GLY A 108 -48.28 -6.17 -15.42
C GLY A 108 -49.66 -5.56 -15.16
N ASN A 109 -49.71 -4.27 -14.82
CA ASN A 109 -50.98 -3.55 -14.62
C ASN A 109 -51.75 -3.41 -15.94
N SER A 110 -51.09 -3.05 -17.04
CA SER A 110 -51.71 -2.97 -18.36
C SER A 110 -52.32 -4.30 -18.80
N ILE A 111 -51.62 -5.42 -18.58
CA ILE A 111 -52.13 -6.76 -18.91
C ILE A 111 -53.37 -7.09 -18.06
N LYS A 112 -53.33 -6.81 -16.75
CA LYS A 112 -54.49 -7.03 -15.87
C LYS A 112 -55.72 -6.25 -16.33
N ILE A 113 -55.54 -4.97 -16.69
CA ILE A 113 -56.61 -4.12 -17.21
C ILE A 113 -57.17 -4.70 -18.51
N TYR A 114 -56.30 -5.07 -19.46
CA TYR A 114 -56.72 -5.64 -20.74
C TYR A 114 -57.57 -6.91 -20.55
N ILE A 115 -57.11 -7.85 -19.71
CA ILE A 115 -57.84 -9.08 -19.40
C ILE A 115 -59.19 -8.75 -18.76
N SER A 116 -59.24 -7.81 -17.81
CA SER A 116 -60.49 -7.43 -17.15
C SER A 116 -61.50 -6.82 -18.12
N ILE A 117 -61.06 -5.93 -19.01
CA ILE A 117 -61.91 -5.31 -20.03
C ILE A 117 -62.43 -6.39 -20.98
N HIS A 118 -61.56 -7.27 -21.46
CA HIS A 118 -61.94 -8.34 -22.38
C HIS A 118 -62.94 -9.32 -21.76
N ALA A 119 -62.73 -9.71 -20.50
CA ALA A 119 -63.66 -10.56 -19.76
C ALA A 119 -65.03 -9.89 -19.58
N HIS A 120 -65.05 -8.60 -19.20
CA HIS A 120 -66.30 -7.84 -19.06
C HIS A 120 -67.06 -7.76 -20.39
N HIS A 121 -66.36 -7.46 -21.49
CA HIS A 121 -66.95 -7.43 -22.82
C HIS A 121 -67.55 -8.79 -23.21
N HIS A 122 -66.83 -9.90 -22.96
CA HIS A 122 -67.33 -11.24 -23.24
C HIS A 122 -68.59 -11.59 -22.43
N LEU A 123 -68.62 -11.24 -21.13
CA LEU A 123 -69.82 -11.40 -20.30
C LEU A 123 -71.00 -10.57 -20.84
N GLN A 124 -70.75 -9.33 -21.24
CA GLN A 124 -71.80 -8.46 -21.75
C GLN A 124 -72.40 -8.97 -23.06
N CYS A 125 -71.56 -9.41 -24.02
CA CYS A 125 -72.04 -10.08 -25.23
C CYS A 125 -72.84 -11.35 -24.91
N PHE A 126 -72.40 -12.15 -23.94
CA PHE A 126 -73.13 -13.35 -23.53
C PHE A 126 -74.51 -13.02 -22.98
N ILE A 127 -74.61 -11.99 -22.13
CA ILE A 127 -75.89 -11.52 -21.57
C ILE A 127 -76.82 -10.99 -22.67
N GLU A 128 -76.31 -10.19 -23.61
CA GLU A 128 -77.09 -9.66 -24.73
C GLU A 128 -77.66 -10.78 -25.61
N VAL A 129 -76.85 -11.77 -25.98
CA VAL A 129 -77.30 -12.94 -26.76
C VAL A 129 -78.32 -13.77 -25.98
N TYR A 130 -78.09 -13.98 -24.68
CA TYR A 130 -79.01 -14.75 -23.83
C TYR A 130 -80.37 -14.05 -23.70
N LEU A 131 -80.39 -12.74 -23.47
CA LEU A 131 -81.61 -11.94 -23.39
C LEU A 131 -82.39 -11.86 -24.71
N LEU A 132 -81.70 -11.88 -25.86
CA LEU A 132 -82.36 -11.92 -27.17
C LEU A 132 -82.96 -13.30 -27.51
N THR A 133 -82.55 -14.35 -26.81
CA THR A 133 -82.98 -15.73 -27.07
C THR A 133 -84.22 -16.14 -26.26
N ILE A 134 -84.52 -15.45 -25.17
CA ILE A 134 -85.69 -15.68 -24.28
C ILE A 134 -86.83 -14.74 -24.65
#